data_AF-E0VQX6-F1
#
_entry.id   AF-E0VQX6-F1
#
_cell.length_a   1.000
_cell.length_b   1.000
_cell.length_c   1.000
_cell.angle_alpha   90.00
_cell.angle_beta   90.00
_cell.angle_gamma   90.00
#
_symmetry.space_group_name_H-M   'P 1'
#
loop_
_entity.id
_entity.type
_entity.pdbx_description
1 polymer ?
#
loop_
_entity_poly.entity_id
_entity_poly.type
_entity_poly.pdbx_seq_one_letter_code
_entity_poly.pdbx_strand_id
1 'polypeptide(L)'
;MECSRLVVVSHSVKNIEKLLNKVYPERDSDINNELTVLKIELDKDLAVRCHAAKEGLYGLLVKCLRHLKDKYLLAALQTLTSLCNGNTNVLDTSGAEYMIA
;
A
#
# COMPACT_ATOMS: atom_id res chain seq x y z
N MET A 1 -14.72 17.07 8.81
CA MET A 1 -14.25 16.75 7.43
C MET A 1 -13.18 15.65 7.40
N GLU A 2 -12.85 14.97 8.51
CA GLU A 2 -11.82 13.90 8.54
C GLU A 2 -12.30 12.54 7.98
N CYS A 3 -13.62 12.30 7.95
CA CYS A 3 -14.22 11.04 7.52
C CYS A 3 -13.97 10.72 6.03
N SER A 4 -13.74 11.72 5.17
CA SER A 4 -13.54 11.50 3.73
C SER A 4 -12.20 10.84 3.40
N ARG A 5 -11.13 11.16 4.15
CA ARG A 5 -9.77 10.69 3.83
C ARG A 5 -9.54 9.23 4.20
N LEU A 6 -10.04 8.82 5.36
CA LEU A 6 -9.98 7.41 5.77
C LEU A 6 -10.77 6.52 4.82
N VAL A 7 -11.90 7.03 4.31
CA VAL A 7 -12.71 6.36 3.27
C VAL A 7 -11.94 6.21 1.96
N VAL A 8 -11.21 7.25 1.52
CA VAL A 8 -10.34 7.16 0.33
C VAL A 8 -9.29 6.06 0.51
N VAL A 9 -8.59 6.03 1.65
CA VAL A 9 -7.57 5.02 1.93
C VAL A 9 -8.16 3.62 1.94
N SER A 10 -9.27 3.40 2.66
CA SER A 10 -9.95 2.10 2.68
C SER A 10 -10.42 1.66 1.29
N HIS A 11 -10.86 2.59 0.43
CA HIS A 11 -11.21 2.26 -0.96
C HIS A 11 -9.98 1.85 -1.76
N SER A 12 -8.88 2.62 -1.70
CA SER A 12 -7.66 2.31 -2.43
C SER A 12 -7.02 0.98 -2.01
N VAL A 13 -6.99 0.68 -0.70
CA VAL A 13 -6.53 -0.62 -0.18
C VAL A 13 -7.35 -1.77 -0.80
N LYS A 14 -8.68 -1.66 -0.75
CA LYS A 14 -9.59 -2.68 -1.31
C LYS A 14 -9.46 -2.80 -2.83
N ASN A 15 -9.20 -1.70 -3.53
CA ASN A 15 -9.02 -1.72 -4.98
C ASN A 15 -7.74 -2.45 -5.36
N ILE A 16 -6.61 -2.15 -4.71
CA ILE A 16 -5.35 -2.88 -4.93
C ILE A 16 -5.53 -4.37 -4.63
N GLU A 17 -6.20 -4.73 -3.52
CA GLU A 17 -6.45 -6.13 -3.18
C GLU A 17 -7.27 -6.86 -4.26
N LYS A 18 -8.33 -6.22 -4.78
CA LYS A 18 -9.12 -6.77 -5.89
C LYS A 18 -8.30 -6.93 -7.17
N LEU A 19 -7.45 -5.95 -7.48
CA LEU A 19 -6.62 -5.94 -8.69
C LEU A 19 -5.50 -6.99 -8.63
N LEU A 20 -4.94 -7.27 -7.45
CA LEU A 20 -3.97 -8.35 -7.27
C LEU A 20 -4.61 -9.75 -7.34
N ASN A 21 -5.81 -9.90 -6.77
CA ASN A 21 -6.49 -11.20 -6.71
C ASN A 21 -7.11 -11.62 -8.04
N LYS A 22 -7.44 -10.66 -8.90
CA LYS A 22 -7.95 -10.94 -10.24
C LYS A 22 -6.82 -10.74 -11.23
N VAL A 23 -6.41 -11.82 -11.88
CA VAL A 23 -5.41 -11.81 -12.96
C VAL A 23 -5.98 -11.02 -14.16
N TYR A 24 -6.03 -9.69 -14.05
CA TYR A 24 -6.47 -8.77 -15.10
C TYR A 24 -5.27 -7.94 -15.56
N PRO A 25 -4.41 -8.50 -16.43
CA PRO A 25 -3.26 -7.78 -16.96
C PRO A 25 -3.65 -6.47 -17.66
N GLU A 26 -4.89 -6.31 -18.12
CA GLU A 26 -5.38 -5.06 -18.72
C GLU A 26 -5.66 -3.91 -17.73
N ARG A 27 -5.73 -4.14 -16.40
CA ARG A 27 -5.99 -3.08 -15.39
C ARG A 27 -4.76 -2.65 -14.60
N ASP A 28 -3.63 -2.98 -15.17
CA ASP A 28 -2.30 -2.68 -14.70
C ASP A 28 -2.09 -1.18 -14.38
N SER A 29 -2.66 -0.24 -15.15
CA SER A 29 -2.54 1.20 -14.87
C SER A 29 -3.21 1.60 -13.55
N ASP A 30 -4.22 0.86 -13.12
CA ASP A 30 -5.06 1.22 -11.98
C ASP A 30 -4.32 0.99 -10.66
N ILE A 31 -3.48 -0.05 -10.57
CA ILE A 31 -2.67 -0.32 -9.38
C ILE A 31 -1.71 0.85 -9.08
N ASN A 32 -1.04 1.39 -10.12
CA ASN A 32 -0.06 2.46 -9.92
C ASN A 32 -0.73 3.77 -9.47
N ASN A 33 -1.93 4.04 -10.00
CA ASN A 33 -2.74 5.17 -9.57
C ASN A 33 -3.17 5.02 -8.11
N GLU A 34 -3.65 3.84 -7.71
CA GLU A 34 -4.05 3.58 -6.32
C GLU A 34 -2.85 3.67 -5.34
N LEU A 35 -1.68 3.15 -5.73
CA LEU A 35 -0.44 3.27 -4.95
C LEU A 35 -0.02 4.74 -4.77
N THR A 36 -0.16 5.55 -5.82
CA THR A 36 0.13 6.99 -5.80
C THR A 36 -0.83 7.74 -4.89
N VAL A 37 -2.14 7.44 -4.96
CA VAL A 37 -3.16 8.01 -4.06
C VAL A 37 -2.82 7.66 -2.60
N LEU A 38 -2.52 6.39 -2.33
CA LEU A 38 -2.14 5.96 -0.98
C LEU A 38 -0.90 6.70 -0.48
N LYS A 39 0.15 6.81 -1.30
CA LYS A 39 1.36 7.56 -0.91
C LYS A 39 1.01 8.99 -0.49
N ILE A 40 0.23 9.69 -1.31
CA ILE A 40 -0.18 11.09 -1.03
C ILE A 40 -0.98 11.17 0.27
N GLU A 41 -1.89 10.24 0.53
CA GLU A 41 -2.67 10.26 1.78
C GLU A 41 -1.84 9.89 3.02
N LEU A 42 -0.92 8.92 2.90
CA LEU A 42 -0.02 8.48 3.98
C LEU A 42 0.97 9.58 4.39
N ASP A 43 1.45 10.37 3.43
CA ASP A 43 2.43 11.43 3.69
C ASP A 43 1.85 12.58 4.53
N LYS A 44 0.52 12.74 4.57
CA LYS A 44 -0.14 13.87 5.24
C LYS A 44 -0.10 13.81 6.77
N ASP A 45 -0.40 12.65 7.38
CA ASP A 45 -0.41 12.54 8.85
C ASP A 45 -0.31 11.09 9.36
N LEU A 46 0.01 10.94 10.65
CA LEU A 46 0.18 9.66 11.32
C LEU A 46 -1.13 8.88 11.46
N ALA A 47 -2.27 9.54 11.64
CA ALA A 47 -3.55 8.86 11.82
C ALA A 47 -3.94 8.07 10.57
N VAL A 48 -3.66 8.62 9.39
CA VAL A 48 -3.86 7.93 8.11
C VAL A 48 -2.95 6.70 7.98
N ARG A 49 -1.67 6.80 8.37
CA ARG A 49 -0.75 5.64 8.36
C ARG A 49 -1.23 4.53 9.29
N CYS A 50 -1.64 4.89 10.50
CA CYS A 50 -2.17 3.94 11.48
C CYS A 50 -3.45 3.26 10.97
N HIS A 51 -4.35 4.02 10.32
CA HIS A 51 -5.56 3.46 9.73
C HIS A 51 -5.23 2.50 8.57
N ALA A 52 -4.39 2.93 7.62
CA ALA A 52 -3.96 2.09 6.50
C ALA A 52 -3.27 0.79 6.95
N ALA A 53 -2.46 0.86 8.01
CA ALA A 53 -1.83 -0.32 8.61
C ALA A 53 -2.88 -1.29 9.18
N LYS A 54 -3.91 -0.79 9.89
CA LYS A 54 -5.03 -1.60 10.39
C LYS A 54 -5.84 -2.24 9.27
N GLU A 55 -5.96 -1.56 8.13
CA GLU A 55 -6.60 -2.09 6.92
C GLU A 55 -5.73 -3.11 6.17
N GLY A 56 -4.53 -3.46 6.68
CA GLY A 56 -3.68 -4.50 6.12
C GLY A 56 -2.77 -4.06 4.97
N LEU A 57 -2.57 -2.74 4.78
CA LEU A 57 -1.80 -2.23 3.65
C LEU A 57 -0.35 -2.76 3.60
N TYR A 58 0.29 -3.02 4.74
CA TYR A 58 1.66 -3.55 4.75
C TYR A 58 1.78 -4.89 4.01
N GLY A 59 0.94 -5.87 4.39
CA GLY A 59 0.94 -7.18 3.75
C GLY A 59 0.56 -7.09 2.28
N LEU A 60 -0.31 -6.14 1.91
CA LEU A 60 -0.69 -5.90 0.52
C LEU A 60 0.48 -5.35 -0.32
N LEU A 61 1.25 -4.40 0.22
CA LEU A 61 2.44 -3.87 -0.44
C LEU A 61 3.53 -4.93 -0.58
N VAL A 62 3.73 -5.77 0.44
CA VAL A 62 4.65 -6.92 0.32
C VAL A 62 4.21 -7.89 -0.78
N LYS A 63 2.90 -8.16 -0.91
CA LYS A 63 2.36 -8.94 -2.04
C LYS A 63 2.62 -8.25 -3.38
N CYS A 64 2.42 -6.94 -3.49
CA CYS A 64 2.76 -6.18 -4.69
C CYS A 64 4.22 -6.41 -5.06
N LEU A 65 5.15 -6.27 -4.11
CA LEU A 65 6.58 -6.42 -4.36
C LEU A 65 6.99 -7.84 -4.76
N ARG A 66 6.28 -8.86 -4.28
CA ARG A 66 6.52 -10.28 -4.64
C ARG A 66 5.96 -10.66 -6.00
N HIS A 67 4.82 -10.09 -6.40
CA HIS A 67 4.06 -10.55 -7.56
C HIS A 67 4.13 -9.61 -8.77
N LEU A 68 4.41 -8.33 -8.56
CA LEU A 68 4.41 -7.32 -9.61
C LEU A 68 5.84 -7.02 -10.06
N LYS A 69 6.15 -7.29 -11.33
CA LYS A 69 7.43 -6.95 -11.97
C LYS A 69 7.64 -5.42 -12.05
N ASP A 70 8.88 -5.01 -12.34
CA ASP A 70 9.49 -3.66 -12.39
C ASP A 70 8.58 -2.43 -12.51
N LYS A 71 7.49 -2.53 -13.30
CA LYS A 71 6.53 -1.45 -13.56
C LYS A 71 5.89 -0.86 -12.30
N TYR A 72 5.71 -1.64 -11.23
CA TYR A 72 5.05 -1.21 -9.99
C TYR A 72 5.99 -1.08 -8.80
N LEU A 73 7.21 -1.57 -8.96
CA LEU A 73 8.17 -1.72 -7.89
C LEU A 73 8.45 -0.37 -7.21
N LEU A 74 8.73 0.67 -8.00
CA LEU A 74 9.04 1.99 -7.48
C LEU A 74 7.88 2.58 -6.66
N ALA A 75 6.66 2.52 -7.20
CA ALA A 75 5.49 3.07 -6.51
C ALA A 75 5.17 2.29 -5.24
N ALA A 76 5.23 0.96 -5.27
CA ALA A 76 5.01 0.13 -4.09
C ALA A 76 6.06 0.40 -2.99
N LEU A 77 7.34 0.55 -3.35
CA LEU A 77 8.41 0.90 -2.40
C LEU A 77 8.22 2.30 -1.80
N GLN A 78 7.82 3.28 -2.62
CA GLN A 78 7.53 4.64 -2.14
C GLN A 78 6.35 4.64 -1.17
N THR A 79 5.24 3.96 -1.51
CA THR A 79 4.08 3.85 -0.63
C THR A 79 4.43 3.10 0.66
N LEU A 80 5.26 2.06 0.58
CA LEU A 80 5.75 1.32 1.76
C LEU A 80 6.59 2.21 2.68
N THR A 81 7.46 3.03 2.10
CA THR A 81 8.28 4.00 2.85
C THR A 81 7.38 5.02 3.56
N SER A 82 6.39 5.58 2.86
CA SER A 82 5.42 6.50 3.46
C SER A 82 4.61 5.85 4.60
N LEU A 83 4.22 4.58 4.44
CA LEU A 83 3.48 3.83 5.45
C LEU A 83 4.32 3.61 6.73
N CYS A 84 5.58 3.23 6.58
CA CYS A 84 6.46 2.87 7.70
C CYS A 84 7.14 4.09 8.35
N ASN A 85 7.15 5.24 7.68
CA ASN A 85 7.83 6.44 8.18
C ASN A 85 7.27 6.87 9.55
N GLY A 86 8.12 6.84 10.58
CA GLY A 86 7.76 7.18 11.95
C GLY A 86 6.77 6.21 12.62
N ASN A 87 6.51 5.03 12.02
CA ASN A 87 5.59 4.03 12.56
C ASN A 87 6.15 2.61 12.42
N THR A 88 6.97 2.20 13.38
CA THR A 88 7.66 0.90 13.38
C THR A 88 6.74 -0.28 13.69
N ASN A 89 5.56 -0.04 14.29
CA ASN A 89 4.60 -1.09 14.65
C ASN A 89 3.81 -1.64 13.45
N VAL A 90 4.06 -1.14 12.25
CA VAL A 90 3.39 -1.61 11.02
C VAL A 90 4.08 -2.82 10.40
N LEU A 91 5.33 -3.08 10.77
CA LEU A 91 6.14 -4.14 10.20
C LEU A 91 5.67 -5.51 10.71
N ASP A 92 5.38 -6.42 9.78
CA ASP A 92 5.21 -7.84 10.07
C ASP A 92 6.51 -8.60 9.79
N THR A 93 6.78 -9.63 10.59
CA THR A 93 8.01 -10.44 10.57
C THR A 93 8.24 -11.04 9.18
N SER A 94 7.19 -11.57 8.55
CA SER A 94 7.25 -12.14 7.19
C SER A 94 7.66 -11.12 6.12
N GLY A 95 7.23 -9.86 6.27
CA GLY A 95 7.62 -8.79 5.36
C GLY A 95 9.05 -8.30 5.63
N ALA A 96 9.46 -8.23 6.90
CA ALA A 96 10.82 -7.88 7.28
C ALA A 96 11.84 -8.91 6.76
N GLU A 97 11.55 -10.20 6.91
CA GLU A 97 12.39 -11.29 6.38
C GLU A 97 12.57 -11.19 4.86
N TYR A 98 11.50 -10.88 4.12
CA TYR A 98 11.58 -10.71 2.66
C TYR A 98 12.46 -9.53 2.23
N MET A 99 12.53 -8.47 3.02
CA MET A 99 13.29 -7.26 2.67
C MET A 99 14.79 -7.34 3.02
N ILE A 100 15.15 -8.27 3.91
CA ILE A 100 16.52 -8.48 4.38
C ILE A 100 17.22 -9.62 3.60
N ALA A 101 16.44 -10.49 2.94
CA ALA A 101 16.92 -11.59 2.11
C ALA A 101 17.35 -11.14 0.71
#